data_AF-A0A840E8Z3-F1
#
_entry.id   AF-A0A840E8Z3-F1
#
_cell.length_a   1.000
_cell.length_b   1.000
_cell.length_c   1.000
_cell.angle_alpha   90.00
_cell.angle_beta   90.00
_cell.angle_gamma   90.00
#
_symmetry.space_group_name_H-M   'P 1'
#
loop_
_entity.id
_entity.type
_entity.pdbx_description
1 polymer ?
#
loop_
_entity_poly.entity_id
_entity_poly.type
_entity_poly.pdbx_seq_one_letter_code
_entity_poly.pdbx_strand_id
1 'polypeptide(L)'
;MNIRRFLPLVPLLTLLTACGEDVSTGEAVAGGIGIWAIGSILALIIIVLAVLDLIKKPYPLEKKLIWGAIIFFVPFLGALLYFVIGRNKESVF
;
A
#
# COMPACT_ATOMS: atom_id res chain seq x y z
N MET A 1 -12.65 -21.13 17.25
CA MET A 1 -11.30 -20.79 17.74
C MET A 1 -11.33 -19.35 18.25
N ASN A 2 -11.45 -19.15 19.57
CA ASN A 2 -11.95 -17.90 20.16
C ASN A 2 -10.85 -16.86 20.42
N ILE A 3 -10.83 -15.80 19.60
CA ILE A 3 -9.94 -14.63 19.65
C ILE A 3 -9.98 -13.85 20.99
N ARG A 4 -11.02 -14.08 21.80
CA ARG A 4 -11.23 -13.40 23.11
C ARG A 4 -10.18 -13.72 24.17
N ARG A 5 -9.36 -14.76 23.98
CA ARG A 5 -8.33 -15.17 24.93
C ARG A 5 -7.07 -14.31 24.89
N PHE A 6 -6.84 -13.59 23.79
CA PHE A 6 -5.65 -12.74 23.59
C PHE A 6 -5.91 -11.27 23.95
N LEU A 7 -7.17 -10.88 24.13
CA LEU A 7 -7.59 -9.52 24.50
C LEU A 7 -6.97 -8.99 25.82
N PRO A 8 -6.76 -9.80 26.89
CA PRO A 8 -6.13 -9.30 28.11
C PRO A 8 -4.59 -9.30 28.07
N LEU A 9 -3.96 -9.87 27.03
CA LEU A 9 -2.50 -9.95 26.90
C LEU A 9 -1.89 -8.76 26.14
N VAL A 10 -2.67 -8.09 25.30
CA VAL A 10 -2.29 -6.84 24.62
C VAL A 10 -1.90 -5.73 25.62
N PRO A 11 -2.65 -5.46 26.71
CA PRO A 11 -2.26 -4.44 27.69
C PRO A 11 -1.00 -4.81 28.50
N LEU A 12 -0.68 -6.10 28.63
CA LEU A 12 0.53 -6.55 29.31
C LEU A 12 1.78 -6.36 28.42
N LEU A 13 1.64 -6.55 27.10
CA LEU A 13 2.70 -6.21 26.14
C LEU A 13 2.97 -4.71 26.07
N THR A 14 1.95 -3.86 26.24
CA THR A 14 2.13 -2.40 26.30
C THR A 14 2.75 -1.92 27.62
N LEU A 15 2.59 -2.67 28.72
CA LEU A 15 3.28 -2.37 29.98
C LEU A 15 4.79 -2.64 29.90
N LEU A 16 5.21 -3.60 29.08
CA LEU A 16 6.64 -3.91 28.89
C LEU A 16 7.40 -2.85 28.06
N THR A 17 6.70 -1.99 27.32
CA THR A 17 7.31 -0.82 26.66
C THR A 17 7.27 0.45 27.53
N ALA A 18 6.66 0.40 28.72
CA ALA A 18 6.37 1.57 29.56
C ALA A 18 7.54 2.06 30.43
N CYS A 19 8.78 1.68 30.17
CA CYS A 19 9.93 2.40 30.73
C CYS A 19 10.20 3.66 29.90
N GLY A 20 9.34 4.66 30.10
CA GLY A 20 9.53 6.05 29.68
C GLY A 20 8.45 6.56 28.72
N GLU A 21 7.68 7.55 29.20
CA GLU A 21 6.83 8.49 28.45
C GLU A 21 5.36 8.08 28.24
N ASP A 22 4.45 8.82 28.88
CA ASP A 22 2.99 8.68 28.83
C ASP A 22 2.45 9.11 27.47
N VAL A 23 2.59 8.25 26.44
CA VAL A 23 1.96 8.51 25.14
C VAL A 23 0.44 8.49 25.31
N SER A 24 -0.16 9.68 25.28
CA SER A 24 -1.60 9.85 25.28
C SER A 24 -2.19 8.99 24.16
N THR A 25 -3.24 8.20 24.45
CA THR A 25 -3.91 7.39 23.43
C THR A 25 -4.33 8.24 22.22
N GLY A 26 -4.59 9.54 22.42
CA GLY A 26 -4.82 10.50 21.34
C GLY A 26 -3.61 10.75 20.44
N GLU A 27 -2.39 10.78 20.99
CA GLU A 27 -1.13 10.99 20.25
C GLU A 27 -0.72 9.73 19.49
N ALA A 28 -0.90 8.54 20.07
CA ALA A 28 -0.67 7.28 19.36
C ALA A 28 -1.62 7.13 18.14
N VAL A 29 -2.88 7.50 18.30
CA VAL A 29 -3.87 7.47 17.21
C VAL A 29 -3.57 8.54 16.16
N ALA A 30 -3.22 9.77 16.57
CA ALA A 30 -2.82 10.83 15.65
C ALA A 30 -1.56 10.46 14.84
N GLY A 31 -0.55 9.88 15.49
CA GLY A 31 0.67 9.39 14.85
C GLY A 31 0.39 8.26 13.85
N GLY A 32 -0.44 7.28 14.24
CA GLY A 32 -0.85 6.17 13.36
C GLY A 32 -1.63 6.64 12.13
N ILE A 33 -2.57 7.57 12.31
CA ILE A 33 -3.35 8.16 11.21
C ILE A 33 -2.44 8.97 10.27
N GLY A 34 -1.51 9.76 10.82
CA GLY A 34 -0.57 10.56 10.03
C GLY A 34 0.29 9.71 9.10
N ILE A 35 0.90 8.64 9.61
CA ILE A 35 1.74 7.73 8.82
C ILE A 35 0.91 7.04 7.74
N TRP A 36 -0.29 6.56 8.08
CA TRP A 36 -1.16 5.88 7.13
C TRP A 36 -1.68 6.80 6.02
N ALA A 37 -2.02 8.05 6.35
CA ALA A 37 -2.45 9.07 5.40
C ALA A 37 -1.34 9.40 4.39
N ILE A 38 -0.11 9.63 4.88
CA ILE A 38 1.05 9.93 4.02
C ILE A 38 1.34 8.75 3.08
N GLY A 39 1.37 7.53 3.62
CA GLY A 39 1.58 6.32 2.83
C GLY A 39 0.52 6.11 1.76
N SER A 40 -0.75 6.39 2.08
CA SER A 40 -1.87 6.27 1.15
C SER A 40 -1.81 7.30 0.01
N ILE A 41 -1.40 8.53 0.30
CA ILE A 41 -1.19 9.57 -0.72
C ILE A 41 -0.07 9.15 -1.68
N LEU A 42 1.06 8.68 -1.14
CA LEU A 42 2.18 8.23 -1.98
C LEU A 42 1.79 7.05 -2.86
N ALA A 43 1.04 6.09 -2.32
CA ALA A 43 0.50 4.97 -3.08
C ALA A 43 -0.40 5.44 -4.23
N LEU A 44 -1.30 6.39 -3.97
CA LEU A 44 -2.16 6.98 -5.01
C LEU A 44 -1.35 7.64 -6.12
N ILE A 45 -0.30 8.39 -5.77
CA ILE A 45 0.58 9.03 -6.77
C ILE A 45 1.20 7.97 -7.68
N ILE A 46 1.72 6.87 -7.12
CA ILE A 46 2.32 5.77 -7.92
C ILE A 46 1.27 5.15 -8.85
N ILE A 47 0.06 4.91 -8.36
CA ILE A 47 -1.04 4.34 -9.16
C ILE A 47 -1.38 5.25 -10.34
N VAL A 48 -1.58 6.54 -10.08
CA VAL A 48 -1.91 7.52 -11.13
C VAL A 48 -0.79 7.61 -12.15
N LEU A 49 0.47 7.66 -11.71
CA LEU A 49 1.62 7.69 -12.61
C LEU A 49 1.71 6.43 -13.47
N ALA A 50 1.41 5.25 -12.92
CA ALA A 50 1.41 4.00 -13.69
C ALA A 50 0.34 4.01 -14.79
N VAL A 51 -0.88 4.46 -14.47
CA VAL A 51 -1.96 4.58 -15.45
C VAL A 51 -1.61 5.60 -16.53
N LEU A 52 -1.07 6.76 -16.16
CA LEU A 52 -0.66 7.79 -17.11
C LEU A 52 0.47 7.30 -18.03
N ASP A 53 1.48 6.62 -17.50
CA ASP A 53 2.58 6.04 -18.27
C ASP A 53 2.05 4.96 -19.24
N LEU A 54 1.12 4.11 -18.77
CA LEU A 54 0.49 3.06 -19.59
C LEU A 54 -0.29 3.64 -20.78
N ILE A 55 -1.08 4.69 -20.56
CA ILE A 55 -1.87 5.34 -21.62
C ILE A 55 -0.96 6.04 -22.62
N LYS A 56 0.05 6.78 -22.13
CA LYS A 56 0.98 7.58 -22.96
C LYS A 56 1.86 6.73 -23.87
N LYS A 57 2.21 5.51 -23.47
CA LYS A 57 3.08 4.66 -24.29
C LYS A 57 2.34 4.07 -25.50
N PRO A 58 3.02 3.93 -26.66
CA PRO A 58 2.45 3.32 -27.86
C PRO A 58 2.49 1.78 -27.76
N TYR A 59 1.98 1.21 -26.67
CA TYR A 59 1.86 -0.24 -26.53
C TYR A 59 0.69 -0.79 -27.36
N PRO A 60 0.78 -2.04 -27.84
CA PRO A 60 -0.36 -2.73 -28.44
C PRO A 60 -1.52 -2.81 -27.46
N LEU A 61 -2.74 -2.85 -28.00
CA LEU A 61 -3.98 -2.76 -27.21
C LEU A 61 -4.10 -3.89 -26.19
N GLU A 62 -3.69 -5.10 -26.55
CA GLU A 62 -3.68 -6.29 -25.67
C GLU A 62 -2.85 -6.03 -24.41
N LYS A 63 -1.62 -5.56 -24.59
CA LYS A 63 -0.70 -5.23 -23.48
C LYS A 63 -1.25 -4.10 -22.60
N LYS A 64 -1.91 -3.10 -23.21
CA LYS A 64 -2.59 -2.04 -22.44
C LYS A 64 -3.74 -2.57 -21.60
N LEU A 65 -4.54 -3.50 -22.14
CA LEU A 65 -5.65 -4.09 -21.41
C LEU A 65 -5.17 -4.95 -20.24
N ILE A 66 -4.15 -5.78 -20.45
CA ILE A 66 -3.60 -6.66 -19.41
C ILE A 66 -3.04 -5.82 -18.25
N TRP A 67 -2.15 -4.87 -18.53
CA TRP A 67 -1.58 -4.01 -17.50
C TRP A 67 -2.62 -3.09 -16.87
N GLY A 68 -3.58 -2.59 -17.65
CA GLY A 68 -4.70 -1.81 -17.13
C GLY A 68 -5.57 -2.61 -16.16
N ALA A 69 -5.88 -3.87 -16.47
CA ALA A 69 -6.63 -4.75 -15.59
C ALA A 69 -5.85 -5.06 -14.30
N ILE A 70 -4.54 -5.34 -14.38
CA ILE A 70 -3.70 -5.59 -13.21
C ILE A 70 -3.70 -4.37 -12.27
N ILE A 71 -3.50 -3.17 -12.80
CA ILE A 71 -3.55 -1.92 -12.03
C ILE A 71 -4.97 -1.66 -11.50
N PHE A 72 -6.02 -2.11 -12.18
CA PHE A 72 -7.39 -1.91 -11.71
C PHE A 72 -7.77 -2.82 -10.53
N PHE A 73 -7.48 -4.13 -10.63
CA PHE A 73 -7.84 -5.11 -9.60
C PHE A 73 -6.92 -5.07 -8.38
N VAL A 74 -5.65 -4.72 -8.59
CA VAL A 74 -4.65 -4.66 -7.53
C VAL A 74 -3.87 -3.35 -7.67
N PRO A 75 -4.41 -2.20 -7.23
CA PRO A 75 -3.88 -0.90 -7.63
C PRO A 75 -2.45 -0.65 -7.18
N PHE A 76 -2.15 -0.79 -5.88
CA PHE A 76 -0.80 -0.55 -5.40
C PHE A 76 0.21 -1.56 -5.95
N LEU A 77 -0.09 -2.86 -5.83
CA LEU A 77 0.80 -3.93 -6.27
C LEU A 77 0.95 -3.97 -7.80
N GLY A 78 -0.12 -3.71 -8.53
CA GLY A 78 -0.17 -3.68 -9.98
C GLY A 78 0.56 -2.48 -10.57
N ALA A 79 0.44 -1.30 -9.96
CA ALA A 79 1.24 -0.14 -10.34
C ALA A 79 2.74 -0.37 -10.07
N LEU A 80 3.07 -1.02 -8.94
CA LEU A 80 4.44 -1.40 -8.64
C LEU A 80 5.00 -2.42 -9.65
N LEU A 81 4.25 -3.49 -9.94
CA LEU A 81 4.62 -4.47 -10.97
C LEU A 81 4.76 -3.83 -12.35
N TYR A 82 3.91 -2.87 -12.68
CA TYR A 82 3.96 -2.15 -13.95
C TYR A 82 5.29 -1.40 -14.10
N PHE A 83 5.73 -0.70 -13.05
CA PHE A 83 7.00 0.01 -13.11
C PHE A 83 8.22 -0.91 -13.15
N VAL A 84 8.19 -2.04 -12.42
CA VAL A 84 9.31 -2.98 -12.36
C VAL A 84 9.42 -3.83 -13.63
N ILE A 85 8.29 -4.37 -14.12
CA ILE A 85 8.27 -5.36 -15.19
C ILE A 85 7.54 -4.82 -16.43
N GLY A 86 6.35 -4.25 -16.26
CA GLY A 86 5.47 -3.85 -17.36
C GLY A 86 5.98 -2.73 -18.26
N ARG A 87 6.87 -1.88 -17.73
CA ARG A 87 7.56 -0.82 -18.47
C ARG A 87 8.51 -1.38 -19.53
N ASN A 88 9.01 -2.61 -19.39
CA ASN A 88 9.93 -3.18 -20.35
C ASN A 88 9.21 -3.47 -21.68
N LYS A 89 9.86 -3.11 -22.79
CA LYS A 89 9.37 -3.39 -24.14
C LYS A 89 9.34 -4.89 -24.43
N GLU A 90 10.22 -5.65 -23.77
CA GLU A 90 10.37 -7.10 -23.88
C GLU A 90 9.49 -7.89 -22.92
N SER A 91 8.62 -7.24 -22.12
CA SER A 91 7.70 -8.01 -21.29
C SER A 91 6.87 -8.91 -22.22
N VAL A 92 6.92 -10.21 -21.94
CA VAL A 92 6.33 -11.30 -22.73
C VAL A 92 4.79 -11.23 -22.75
N PHE A 93 4.23 -10.37 -21.90
CA PHE A 93 2.83 -9.99 -21.81
C PHE A 93 2.61 -8.56 -22.33
#